data_AF-A0A2Z7AYN7-F1
#
_entry.id   AF-A0A2Z7AYN7-F1
#
_cell.length_a   1.000
_cell.length_b   1.000
_cell.length_c   1.000
_cell.angle_alpha   90.00
_cell.angle_beta   90.00
_cell.angle_gamma   90.00
#
_symmetry.space_group_name_H-M   'P 1'
#
loop_
_entity.id
_entity.type
_entity.pdbx_description
1 polymer ?
#
loop_
_entity_poly.entity_id
_entity_poly.type
_entity_poly.pdbx_seq_one_letter_code
_entity_poly.pdbx_strand_id
1 'polypeptide(L)'
;DFMCRNDVLNRPADALYNVFCEKKIAKELWKSLDRKYKTRDAGAKKLFVCRFLGFKMLDSKPVIGQVQELRLILHDIHVEGMTLSESFQVAAIIEKLPLA
;
A
#
# COMPACT_ATOMS: atom_id res chain seq x y z
N ASP A 1 9.45 -53.45 14.38
CA ASP A 1 9.90 -52.07 14.14
C ASP A 1 9.36 -51.44 12.87
N PHE A 2 9.42 -52.09 11.71
CA PHE A 2 8.85 -51.54 10.47
C PHE A 2 7.30 -51.45 10.50
N MET A 3 6.64 -52.42 11.14
CA MET A 3 5.16 -52.44 11.25
C MET A 3 4.64 -51.41 12.27
N CYS A 4 5.31 -51.24 13.42
CA CYS A 4 4.92 -50.24 14.44
C CYS A 4 5.07 -48.79 13.96
N ARG A 5 6.03 -48.52 13.06
CA ARG A 5 6.22 -47.18 12.47
C ARG A 5 5.12 -46.81 11.48
N ASN A 6 4.61 -47.78 10.73
CA ASN A 6 3.57 -47.54 9.75
C ASN A 6 2.20 -47.34 10.42
N ASP A 7 1.95 -48.03 11.54
CA ASP A 7 0.71 -47.86 12.33
C ASP A 7 0.64 -46.50 13.07
N VAL A 8 1.78 -45.92 13.47
CA VAL A 8 1.83 -44.57 14.10
C VAL A 8 1.69 -43.46 13.07
N LEU A 9 2.22 -43.65 11.85
CA LEU A 9 2.17 -42.66 10.78
C LEU A 9 0.86 -42.69 9.98
N ASN A 10 0.03 -43.73 10.12
CA ASN A 10 -1.21 -43.89 9.36
C ASN A 10 -2.49 -43.57 10.15
N ARG A 11 -2.42 -42.97 11.35
CA ARG A 11 -3.58 -42.85 12.26
C ARG A 11 -4.03 -41.44 12.69
N PRO A 12 -3.32 -40.36 12.35
CA PRO A 12 -4.03 -39.26 11.68
C PRO A 12 -3.15 -38.53 10.67
N ALA A 13 -3.50 -38.72 9.40
CA ALA A 13 -2.90 -38.14 8.21
C ALA A 13 -2.78 -36.60 8.26
N ASP A 14 -1.68 -36.10 7.69
CA ASP A 14 -1.51 -34.85 6.92
C ASP A 14 -1.85 -33.48 7.54
N ALA A 15 -2.72 -33.41 8.53
CA ALA A 15 -3.22 -32.16 9.09
C ALA A 15 -2.12 -31.38 9.83
N LEU A 16 -1.19 -32.05 10.51
CA LEU A 16 -0.12 -31.41 11.26
C LEU A 16 1.16 -31.19 10.43
N TYR A 17 1.35 -31.94 9.35
CA TYR A 17 2.41 -31.70 8.37
C TYR A 17 2.10 -30.45 7.51
N ASN A 18 0.83 -30.26 7.14
CA ASN A 18 0.34 -29.04 6.49
C ASN A 18 0.56 -27.78 7.35
N VAL A 19 0.34 -27.84 8.66
CA VAL A 19 0.55 -26.70 9.58
C VAL A 19 2.03 -26.27 9.68
N PHE A 20 2.99 -27.18 9.51
CA PHE A 20 4.42 -26.86 9.52
C PHE A 20 4.94 -26.34 8.15
N CYS A 21 4.37 -26.80 7.03
CA CYS A 21 4.62 -26.23 5.69
C CYS A 21 3.97 -24.85 5.48
N GLU A 22 2.87 -24.57 6.19
CA GLU A 22 2.08 -23.35 6.09
C GLU A 22 2.89 -22.08 6.44
N LYS A 23 3.85 -22.06 7.37
CA LYS A 23 4.47 -20.76 7.72
C LYS A 23 5.32 -20.14 6.61
N LYS A 24 5.92 -20.96 5.75
CA LYS A 24 6.70 -20.48 4.59
C LYS A 24 5.82 -20.35 3.36
N ILE A 25 4.98 -21.36 3.09
CA ILE A 25 4.09 -21.39 1.93
C ILE A 25 2.90 -20.46 2.12
N ALA A 26 2.22 -20.42 3.27
CA ALA A 26 1.10 -19.51 3.51
C ALA A 26 1.55 -18.05 3.56
N LYS A 27 2.77 -17.73 4.03
CA LYS A 27 3.32 -16.37 3.94
C LYS A 27 3.62 -15.96 2.50
N GLU A 28 4.21 -16.87 1.71
CA GLU A 28 4.46 -16.67 0.28
C GLU A 28 3.16 -16.62 -0.53
N LEU A 29 2.19 -17.46 -0.19
CA LEU A 29 0.85 -17.51 -0.78
C LEU A 29 0.08 -16.24 -0.44
N TRP A 30 0.10 -15.79 0.82
CA TRP A 30 -0.48 -14.51 1.24
C TRP A 30 0.18 -13.33 0.51
N LYS A 31 1.51 -13.30 0.40
CA LYS A 31 2.22 -12.28 -0.39
C LYS A 31 1.87 -12.34 -1.88
N SER A 32 1.70 -13.53 -2.44
CA SER A 32 1.37 -13.72 -3.86
C SER A 32 -0.08 -13.34 -4.14
N LEU A 33 -1.01 -13.64 -3.22
CA LEU A 33 -2.40 -13.19 -3.26
C LEU A 33 -2.49 -11.67 -3.07
N ASP A 34 -1.79 -11.10 -2.09
CA ASP A 34 -1.66 -9.65 -1.88
C ASP A 34 -1.12 -8.95 -3.14
N ARG A 35 -0.10 -9.52 -3.79
CA ARG A 35 0.45 -9.01 -5.05
C ARG A 35 -0.55 -9.12 -6.22
N LYS A 36 -1.26 -10.24 -6.34
CA LYS A 36 -2.15 -10.55 -7.49
C LYS A 36 -3.49 -9.82 -7.41
N TYR A 37 -3.99 -9.55 -6.20
CA TYR A 37 -5.27 -8.87 -5.95
C TYR A 37 -5.09 -7.43 -5.47
N LYS A 38 -3.87 -6.87 -5.54
CA LYS A 38 -3.58 -5.43 -5.40
C LYS A 38 -4.13 -4.59 -6.57
N THR A 39 -5.34 -4.86 -7.01
CA THR A 39 -6.16 -3.93 -7.80
C THR A 39 -6.43 -2.63 -7.01
N ARG A 40 -6.30 -2.69 -5.68
CA ARG A 40 -6.31 -1.52 -4.79
C ARG A 40 -5.13 -0.59 -5.03
N ASP A 41 -3.96 -1.10 -5.41
CA ASP A 41 -2.72 -0.31 -5.54
C ASP A 41 -2.79 0.64 -6.75
N ALA A 42 -3.24 0.17 -7.91
CA ALA A 42 -3.45 1.03 -9.08
C ALA A 42 -4.58 2.06 -8.88
N GLY A 43 -5.67 1.66 -8.21
CA GLY A 43 -6.79 2.56 -7.90
C GLY A 43 -6.45 3.63 -6.87
N ALA A 44 -5.74 3.25 -5.80
CA ALA A 44 -5.31 4.16 -4.74
C ALA A 44 -4.27 5.17 -5.26
N LYS A 45 -3.25 4.69 -6.00
CA LYS A 45 -2.25 5.57 -6.65
C LYS A 45 -2.91 6.60 -7.56
N LYS A 46 -3.85 6.17 -8.40
CA LYS A 46 -4.62 7.08 -9.26
C LYS A 46 -5.42 8.11 -8.44
N LEU A 47 -6.04 7.69 -7.34
CA LEU A 47 -6.82 8.59 -6.49
C LEU A 47 -5.97 9.70 -5.86
N PHE A 48 -4.78 9.35 -5.33
CA PHE A 48 -3.88 10.34 -4.74
C PHE A 48 -3.31 11.32 -5.78
N VAL A 49 -2.95 10.82 -6.97
CA VAL A 49 -2.52 11.67 -8.08
C VAL A 49 -3.66 12.59 -8.53
N CYS A 50 -4.89 12.09 -8.68
CA CYS A 50 -6.04 12.93 -9.03
C CYS A 50 -6.33 13.99 -7.97
N ARG A 51 -6.27 13.65 -6.67
CA ARG A 51 -6.40 14.61 -5.57
C ARG A 51 -5.33 15.69 -5.64
N PHE A 52 -4.08 15.31 -5.88
CA PHE A 52 -2.97 16.25 -5.98
C PHE A 52 -3.12 17.21 -7.17
N LEU A 53 -3.43 16.66 -8.36
CA LEU A 53 -3.62 17.46 -9.56
C LEU A 53 -4.82 18.40 -9.43
N GLY A 54 -5.92 17.92 -8.83
CA GLY A 54 -7.14 18.69 -8.62
C GLY A 54 -7.08 19.72 -7.48
N PHE A 55 -6.11 19.61 -6.57
CA PHE A 55 -5.96 20.56 -5.47
C PHE A 55 -5.62 21.95 -5.99
N LYS A 56 -6.34 22.96 -5.52
CA LYS A 56 -6.10 24.38 -5.77
C LYS A 56 -6.32 25.15 -4.49
N MET A 57 -5.47 26.13 -4.19
CA MET A 57 -5.73 27.02 -3.07
C MET A 57 -6.83 28.01 -3.44
N LEU A 58 -7.62 28.37 -2.44
CA LEU A 58 -8.71 29.33 -2.52
C LEU A 58 -8.34 30.54 -1.65
N ASP A 59 -8.57 31.76 -2.17
CA ASP A 59 -8.32 33.01 -1.45
C ASP A 59 -9.15 33.14 -0.16
N SER A 60 -10.33 32.52 -0.15
CA SER A 60 -11.24 32.55 1.00
C SER A 60 -10.77 31.72 2.19
N LYS A 61 -9.69 30.93 2.05
CA LYS A 61 -9.17 30.04 3.08
C LYS A 61 -7.77 30.46 3.52
N PRO A 62 -7.42 30.27 4.81
CA PRO A 62 -6.08 30.58 5.29
C PRO A 62 -5.04 29.69 4.60
N VAL A 63 -3.98 30.29 4.06
CA VAL A 63 -2.89 29.61 3.33
C VAL A 63 -2.31 28.45 4.15
N ILE A 64 -2.12 28.64 5.46
CA ILE A 64 -1.51 27.62 6.33
C ILE A 64 -2.32 26.31 6.37
N GLY A 65 -3.65 26.38 6.43
CA GLY A 65 -4.51 25.19 6.45
C GLY A 65 -4.47 24.46 5.11
N GLN A 66 -4.41 25.21 4.01
CA GLN A 66 -4.33 24.65 2.66
C GLN A 66 -2.97 24.00 2.39
N VAL A 67 -1.87 24.57 2.90
CA VAL A 67 -0.54 23.96 2.84
C VAL A 67 -0.48 22.66 3.64
N GLN A 68 -1.14 22.59 4.81
CA GLN A 68 -1.24 21.35 5.58
C GLN A 68 -2.00 20.26 4.82
N GLU A 69 -3.11 20.61 4.16
CA GLU A 69 -3.87 19.68 3.33
C GLU A 69 -3.03 19.14 2.15
N LEU A 70 -2.30 20.02 1.47
CA LEU A 70 -1.39 19.62 0.38
C LEU A 70 -0.27 18.69 0.86
N ARG A 71 0.30 18.95 2.06
CA ARG A 71 1.29 18.06 2.68
C ARG A 71 0.73 16.68 2.99
N LEU A 72 -0.52 16.59 3.42
CA LEU A 72 -1.18 15.29 3.64
C LEU A 72 -1.34 14.52 2.33
N ILE A 73 -1.73 15.19 1.25
CA ILE A 73 -1.80 14.56 -0.09
C ILE A 73 -0.42 14.04 -0.53
N LEU A 74 0.63 14.84 -0.36
CA LEU A 74 2.01 14.44 -0.68
C LEU A 74 2.52 13.28 0.18
N HIS A 75 2.12 13.25 1.45
CA HIS A 75 2.43 12.14 2.35
C HIS A 75 1.73 10.85 1.89
N ASP A 76 0.44 10.90 1.55
CA ASP A 76 -0.30 9.75 1.02
C ASP A 76 0.36 9.19 -0.25
N ILE A 77 0.82 10.08 -1.14
CA ILE A 77 1.57 9.72 -2.36
C ILE A 77 2.86 8.95 -2.01
N HIS A 78 3.62 9.43 -1.02
CA HIS A 78 4.85 8.77 -0.57
C HIS A 78 4.58 7.42 0.09
N VAL A 79 3.52 7.31 0.91
CA VAL A 79 3.13 6.05 1.56
C VAL A 79 2.80 4.97 0.53
N GLU A 80 2.20 5.34 -0.60
CA GLU A 80 1.96 4.41 -1.72
C GLU A 80 3.19 4.14 -2.60
N GLY A 81 4.37 4.58 -2.17
CA GLY A 81 5.64 4.33 -2.85
C GLY A 81 5.83 5.15 -4.12
N MET A 82 5.06 6.23 -4.32
CA MET A 82 5.28 7.19 -5.39
C MET A 82 6.20 8.30 -4.87
N THR A 83 7.30 8.56 -5.58
CA THR A 83 8.24 9.64 -5.24
C THR A 83 8.13 10.78 -6.24
N LEU A 84 8.01 12.01 -5.74
CA LEU A 84 8.05 13.24 -6.54
C LEU A 84 9.36 13.97 -6.27
N SER A 85 10.02 14.50 -7.30
CA SER A 85 11.23 15.31 -7.10
C SER A 85 10.91 16.57 -6.29
N GLU A 86 11.86 17.03 -5.48
CA GLU A 86 11.70 18.27 -4.72
C GLU A 86 11.39 19.46 -5.63
N SER A 87 12.05 19.52 -6.79
CA SER A 87 11.80 20.53 -7.82
C SER A 87 10.34 20.52 -8.31
N PHE A 88 9.76 19.34 -8.52
CA PHE A 88 8.36 19.21 -8.92
C PHE A 88 7.41 19.61 -7.79
N GLN A 89 7.71 19.24 -6.56
CA GLN A 89 6.91 19.62 -5.39
C GLN A 89 6.88 21.15 -5.21
N VAL A 90 8.03 21.82 -5.31
CA VAL A 90 8.12 23.28 -5.23
C VAL A 90 7.34 23.94 -6.37
N ALA A 91 7.52 23.48 -7.61
CA ALA A 91 6.79 24.02 -8.75
C ALA A 91 5.27 23.85 -8.62
N ALA A 92 4.81 22.68 -8.16
CA ALA A 92 3.40 22.40 -7.95
C ALA A 92 2.79 23.22 -6.81
N ILE A 93 3.55 23.51 -5.73
CA ILE A 93 3.08 24.41 -4.68
C ILE A 93 2.89 25.82 -5.24
N ILE A 94 3.87 26.33 -6.00
CA ILE A 94 3.80 27.66 -6.63
C ILE A 94 2.61 27.75 -7.59
N GLU A 95 2.40 26.74 -8.43
CA GLU A 95 1.27 26.68 -9.38
C GLU A 95 -0.10 26.69 -8.68
N LYS A 96 -0.17 26.19 -7.44
CA LYS A 96 -1.40 26.07 -6.67
C LYS A 96 -1.68 27.26 -5.77
N LEU A 97 -0.75 28.21 -5.64
CA LEU A 97 -0.97 29.44 -4.90
C LEU A 97 -2.13 30.22 -5.54
N PRO A 98 -2.97 30.89 -4.73
CA PRO A 98 -3.98 31.77 -5.29
C PRO A 98 -3.30 32.89 -6.09
N LEU A 99 -3.76 33.15 -7.30
CA LEU A 99 -3.41 34.35 -8.04
C LEU A 99 -4.16 35.50 -7.35
N ALA A 100 -3.42 36.28 -6.55
CA ALA A 100 -3.92 37.50 -5.93
C ALA A 100 -4.46 38.49 -6.97
#